data_AF-A0A2A5E0C7-F1
#
_entry.id   AF-A0A2A5E0C7-F1
#
_cell.length_a   1.000
_cell.length_b   1.000
_cell.length_c   1.000
_cell.angle_alpha   90.00
_cell.angle_beta   90.00
_cell.angle_gamma   90.00
#
_symmetry.space_group_name_H-M   'P 1'
#
loop_
_entity.id
_entity.type
_entity.pdbx_description
1 polymer ?
#
loop_
_entity_poly.entity_id
_entity_poly.type
_entity_poly.pdbx_seq_one_letter_code
_entity_poly.pdbx_strand_id
1 'polypeptide(L)'
;MPCNDVTEILAVDLDGEERLVDYRFAKLTCGQPVGDVSLLAGVLKGRTVDDLLKVTAESFLAEFPAEDELGEFLSLKHFFAVQSALEVYVGLESGAKDSLFAAAEVEYGPDSVRIQGRLAVELMEEKIEACSNCKACNVDDFAKQKAKQRMMKRTIRKSFAPSE
;
A
#
# COMPACT_ATOMS: atom_id res chain seq x y z
N MET A 1 22.29 -6.16 -20.90
CA MET A 1 22.07 -7.02 -19.73
C MET A 1 20.65 -6.77 -19.24
N PRO A 2 19.84 -7.78 -18.93
CA PRO A 2 18.52 -7.56 -18.33
C PRO A 2 18.72 -6.88 -16.96
N CYS A 3 18.09 -5.73 -16.79
CA CYS A 3 18.07 -5.01 -15.52
C CYS A 3 17.14 -5.76 -14.57
N ASN A 4 17.71 -6.37 -13.52
CA ASN A 4 16.97 -7.13 -12.52
C ASN A 4 16.38 -6.23 -11.41
N ASP A 5 16.68 -4.93 -11.42
CA ASP A 5 16.09 -3.97 -10.49
C ASP A 5 14.72 -3.52 -10.99
N VAL A 6 13.69 -4.26 -10.60
CA VAL A 6 12.30 -3.83 -10.68
C VAL A 6 11.95 -3.21 -9.34
N THR A 7 11.73 -1.89 -9.30
CA THR A 7 11.30 -1.18 -8.10
C THR A 7 9.97 -0.49 -8.38
N GLU A 8 9.04 -0.59 -7.45
CA GLU A 8 7.78 0.15 -7.50
C GLU A 8 7.84 1.32 -6.53
N ILE A 9 7.53 2.52 -7.04
CA ILE A 9 7.55 3.78 -6.31
C ILE A 9 6.14 4.34 -6.32
N LEU A 10 5.74 4.91 -5.19
CA LEU A 10 4.49 5.62 -5.05
C LEU A 10 4.77 7.01 -4.46
N ALA A 11 4.11 8.02 -5.05
CA ALA A 11 3.95 9.34 -4.45
C ALA A 11 2.46 9.64 -4.28
N VAL A 12 2.06 10.19 -3.15
CA VAL A 12 0.69 10.58 -2.81
C VAL A 12 0.70 12.05 -2.40
N ASP A 13 -0.18 12.84 -2.99
CA ASP A 13 -0.36 14.26 -2.71
C ASP A 13 -1.73 14.49 -2.04
N LEU A 14 -1.73 15.10 -0.86
CA LEU A 14 -2.91 15.48 -0.08
C LEU A 14 -3.04 17.00 -0.01
N ASP A 15 -4.26 17.50 0.13
CA ASP A 15 -4.52 18.90 0.47
C ASP A 15 -4.55 19.15 1.99
N GLY A 16 -4.74 20.41 2.40
CA GLY A 16 -4.82 20.81 3.80
C GLY A 16 -6.02 20.26 4.57
N GLU A 17 -6.99 19.63 3.89
CA GLU A 17 -8.11 18.91 4.51
C GLU A 17 -7.90 17.39 4.51
N GLU A 18 -6.67 16.93 4.23
CA GLU A 18 -6.33 15.50 4.11
C GLU A 18 -7.18 14.77 3.06
N ARG A 19 -7.48 15.44 1.94
CA ARG A 19 -8.11 14.81 0.78
C ARG A 19 -7.07 14.46 -0.26
N LEU A 20 -7.26 13.31 -0.91
CA LEU A 20 -6.39 12.90 -2.00
C LEU A 20 -6.51 13.87 -3.18
N VAL A 21 -5.42 14.56 -3.52
CA VAL A 21 -5.35 15.45 -4.68
C VAL A 21 -4.93 14.68 -5.92
N ASP A 22 -3.88 13.88 -5.78
CA ASP A 22 -3.28 13.06 -6.84
C ASP A 22 -2.42 11.94 -6.25
N TYR A 23 -2.09 10.95 -7.07
CA TYR A 23 -1.03 9.99 -6.75
C TYR A 23 -0.34 9.54 -8.04
N ARG A 24 0.92 9.12 -7.89
CA ARG A 24 1.73 8.58 -8.98
C ARG A 24 2.37 7.28 -8.55
N PHE A 25 1.92 6.20 -9.18
CA PHE A 25 2.48 4.88 -9.07
C PHE A 25 3.40 4.64 -10.27
N ALA A 26 4.66 4.27 -10.03
CA ALA A 26 5.60 4.01 -11.11
C ALA A 26 6.34 2.69 -10.86
N LYS A 27 6.23 1.78 -11.82
CA LYS A 27 7.16 0.65 -11.94
C LYS A 27 8.39 1.13 -12.70
N LEU A 28 9.54 1.15 -12.02
CA LEU A 28 10.82 1.44 -12.64
C LEU A 28 11.43 0.15 -13.17
N THR A 29 11.67 0.10 -14.47
CA THR A 29 12.49 -0.92 -15.13
C THR A 29 13.54 -0.19 -15.96
N CYS A 30 14.82 -0.50 -15.76
CA CYS A 30 15.94 0.23 -16.40
C CYS A 30 15.91 1.75 -16.16
N GLY A 31 15.32 2.21 -15.06
CA GLY A 31 15.18 3.65 -14.75
C GLY A 31 14.09 4.38 -15.55
N GLN A 32 13.20 3.67 -16.24
CA GLN A 32 12.05 4.26 -16.92
C GLN A 32 10.73 3.82 -16.28
N PRO A 33 9.74 4.72 -16.15
CA PRO A 33 8.40 4.36 -15.69
C PRO A 33 7.68 3.54 -16.76
N VAL A 34 6.94 2.50 -16.34
CA VAL A 34 6.14 1.65 -17.22
C VAL A 34 4.73 1.49 -16.63
N GLY A 35 3.70 1.63 -17.47
CA GLY A 35 2.29 1.49 -17.10
C GLY A 35 1.54 2.83 -16.94
N ASP A 36 0.25 2.76 -16.62
CA ASP A 36 -0.51 3.95 -16.24
C ASP A 36 -0.10 4.38 -14.83
N VAL A 37 0.43 5.60 -14.71
CA VAL A 37 0.96 6.10 -13.45
C VAL A 37 -0.13 6.51 -12.45
N SER A 38 -1.36 6.70 -12.90
CA SER A 38 -2.43 7.30 -12.12
C SER A 38 -3.80 6.71 -12.47
N LEU A 39 -3.86 5.39 -12.70
CA LEU A 39 -5.03 4.64 -13.15
C LEU A 39 -6.35 4.98 -12.42
N LEU A 40 -6.28 5.20 -11.10
CA LEU A 40 -7.43 5.46 -10.24
C LEU A 40 -7.58 6.92 -9.82
N ALA A 41 -6.81 7.86 -10.41
CA ALA A 41 -6.86 9.25 -9.99
C ALA A 41 -8.27 9.85 -10.16
N GLY A 42 -9.00 9.45 -11.21
CA GLY A 42 -10.39 9.88 -11.42
C GLY A 42 -11.38 9.42 -10.35
N VAL A 43 -11.10 8.30 -9.65
CA VAL A 43 -12.05 7.68 -8.71
C VAL A 43 -11.69 7.88 -7.24
N LEU A 44 -10.40 8.02 -6.93
CA LEU A 44 -9.92 8.21 -5.56
C LEU A 44 -9.83 9.69 -5.16
N LYS A 45 -9.68 10.60 -6.14
CA LYS A 45 -9.48 12.04 -5.88
C LYS A 45 -10.65 12.64 -5.09
N GLY A 46 -10.30 13.51 -4.13
CA GLY A 46 -11.23 14.22 -3.26
C GLY A 46 -11.74 13.42 -2.05
N ARG A 47 -11.50 12.11 -2.01
CA ARG A 47 -11.79 11.28 -0.83
C ARG A 47 -10.82 11.64 0.30
N THR A 48 -11.32 11.66 1.54
CA THR A 48 -10.48 11.90 2.71
C THR A 48 -9.60 10.68 3.00
N VAL A 49 -8.49 10.88 3.72
CA VAL A 49 -7.66 9.78 4.23
C VAL A 49 -8.51 8.77 5.01
N ASP A 50 -9.36 9.26 5.91
CA ASP A 50 -10.25 8.43 6.72
C ASP A 50 -11.23 7.58 5.91
N ASP A 51 -11.80 8.14 4.84
CA ASP A 51 -12.70 7.40 3.96
C ASP A 51 -11.95 6.31 3.19
N LEU A 52 -10.79 6.66 2.61
CA LEU A 52 -9.96 5.74 1.84
C LEU A 52 -9.50 4.55 2.67
N LEU A 53 -9.17 4.75 3.96
CA LEU A 53 -8.73 3.69 4.86
C LEU A 53 -9.87 2.76 5.32
N LYS A 54 -11.14 3.17 5.20
CA LYS A 54 -12.31 2.35 5.55
C LYS A 54 -12.82 1.48 4.39
N VAL A 55 -12.43 1.81 3.16
CA VAL A 55 -12.85 1.08 1.96
C VAL A 55 -12.17 -0.29 1.93
N THR A 56 -12.96 -1.36 1.77
CA THR A 56 -12.46 -2.72 1.55
C THR A 56 -12.32 -3.01 0.06
N ALA A 57 -11.56 -4.05 -0.30
CA ALA A 57 -11.39 -4.49 -1.68
C ALA A 57 -12.74 -4.80 -2.35
N GLU A 58 -13.64 -5.48 -1.64
CA GLU A 58 -14.96 -5.85 -2.14
C GLU A 58 -15.82 -4.61 -2.36
N SER A 59 -15.82 -3.66 -1.42
CA SER A 59 -16.58 -2.42 -1.58
C SER A 59 -16.03 -1.55 -2.71
N PHE A 60 -14.70 -1.54 -2.87
CA PHE A 60 -14.03 -0.83 -3.95
C PHE A 60 -14.38 -1.43 -5.31
N LEU A 61 -14.31 -2.76 -5.46
CA LEU A 61 -14.67 -3.45 -6.72
C LEU A 61 -16.17 -3.43 -7.02
N ALA A 62 -17.02 -3.35 -5.99
CA ALA A 62 -18.46 -3.16 -6.18
C ALA A 62 -18.78 -1.75 -6.69
N GLU A 63 -18.04 -0.74 -6.23
CA GLU A 63 -18.18 0.65 -6.68
C GLU A 63 -17.52 0.89 -8.05
N PHE A 64 -16.37 0.25 -8.28
CA PHE A 64 -15.55 0.38 -9.49
C PHE A 64 -15.24 -1.01 -10.07
N PRO A 65 -16.22 -1.65 -10.73
CA PRO A 65 -16.02 -2.97 -11.30
C PRO A 65 -15.00 -2.94 -12.44
N ALA A 66 -14.09 -3.90 -12.45
CA ALA A 66 -13.15 -4.11 -13.53
C ALA A 66 -13.78 -4.90 -14.68
N GLU A 67 -13.28 -4.68 -15.91
CA GLU A 67 -13.77 -5.38 -17.11
C GLU A 67 -13.25 -6.82 -17.21
N ASP A 68 -12.04 -7.07 -16.69
CA ASP A 68 -11.37 -8.36 -16.70
C ASP A 68 -10.47 -8.56 -15.46
N GLU A 69 -9.91 -9.77 -15.31
CA GLU A 69 -9.05 -10.14 -14.18
C GLU A 69 -7.78 -9.28 -14.09
N LEU A 70 -7.24 -8.83 -15.23
CA LEU A 70 -6.05 -7.98 -15.25
C LEU A 70 -6.40 -6.58 -14.74
N GLY A 71 -7.53 -6.01 -15.17
CA GLY A 71 -8.05 -4.74 -14.70
C GLY A 71 -8.37 -4.77 -13.21
N GLU A 72 -8.92 -5.88 -12.70
CA GLU A 72 -9.17 -6.08 -11.27
C GLU A 72 -7.86 -6.06 -10.48
N PHE A 73 -6.89 -6.86 -10.91
CA PHE A 73 -5.56 -6.92 -10.29
C PHE A 73 -4.88 -5.54 -10.27
N LEU A 74 -4.87 -4.83 -11.41
CA LEU A 74 -4.25 -3.51 -11.52
C LEU A 74 -4.97 -2.48 -10.63
N SER A 75 -6.30 -2.51 -10.59
CA SER A 75 -7.09 -1.60 -9.76
C SER A 75 -6.82 -1.83 -8.27
N LEU A 76 -6.88 -3.09 -7.81
CA LEU A 76 -6.57 -3.42 -6.42
C LEU A 76 -5.13 -3.07 -6.04
N LYS A 77 -4.17 -3.28 -6.95
CA LYS A 77 -2.77 -2.92 -6.73
C LYS A 77 -2.58 -1.43 -6.51
N HIS A 78 -3.17 -0.59 -7.35
CA HIS A 78 -3.11 0.87 -7.17
C HIS A 78 -3.83 1.30 -5.88
N PHE A 79 -5.00 0.72 -5.61
CA PHE A 79 -5.79 1.05 -4.42
C PHE A 79 -5.05 0.70 -3.12
N PHE A 80 -4.51 -0.51 -3.01
CA PHE A 80 -3.74 -0.93 -1.82
C PHE A 80 -2.43 -0.20 -1.68
N ALA A 81 -1.77 0.18 -2.78
CA ALA A 81 -0.59 1.02 -2.74
C ALA A 81 -0.90 2.38 -2.07
N VAL A 82 -1.97 3.05 -2.49
CA VAL A 82 -2.42 4.31 -1.89
C VAL A 82 -2.77 4.10 -0.42
N GLN A 83 -3.60 3.10 -0.09
CA GLN A 83 -3.97 2.81 1.31
C GLN A 83 -2.73 2.61 2.19
N SER A 84 -1.72 1.88 1.73
CA SER A 84 -0.54 1.62 2.56
C SER A 84 0.36 2.84 2.74
N ALA A 85 0.42 3.77 1.78
CA ALA A 85 1.04 5.07 2.03
C ALA A 85 0.26 5.88 3.08
N LEU A 86 -1.07 5.85 3.02
CA LEU A 86 -1.93 6.54 3.98
C LEU A 86 -1.86 5.92 5.38
N GLU A 87 -1.81 4.59 5.51
CA GLU A 87 -1.61 3.86 6.77
C GLU A 87 -0.31 4.30 7.45
N VAL A 88 0.76 4.52 6.67
CA VAL A 88 2.03 5.04 7.19
C VAL A 88 1.89 6.51 7.60
N TYR A 89 1.24 7.33 6.77
CA TYR A 89 0.99 8.74 7.07
C TYR A 89 0.27 8.96 8.41
N VAL A 90 -0.79 8.18 8.68
CA VAL A 90 -1.55 8.28 9.95
C VAL A 90 -0.94 7.46 11.09
N GLY A 91 0.20 6.80 10.87
CA GLY A 91 0.92 6.03 11.89
C GLY A 91 0.30 4.67 12.25
N LEU A 92 -0.58 4.11 11.42
CA LEU A 92 -1.09 2.74 11.54
C LEU A 92 -0.04 1.70 11.13
N GLU A 93 0.87 2.07 10.23
CA GLU A 93 2.01 1.27 9.78
C GLU A 93 3.34 1.99 9.98
N SER A 94 4.44 1.24 10.13
CA SER A 94 5.74 1.84 10.47
C SER A 94 6.45 2.56 9.33
N GLY A 95 6.12 2.25 8.07
CA GLY A 95 6.84 2.80 6.91
C GLY A 95 8.30 2.33 6.78
N ALA A 96 8.68 1.24 7.46
CA ALA A 96 10.05 0.75 7.49
C ALA A 96 10.39 -0.03 6.21
N LYS A 97 11.68 -0.35 6.02
CA LYS A 97 12.16 -1.09 4.83
C LYS A 97 11.42 -2.42 4.57
N ASP A 98 10.97 -3.09 5.63
CA ASP A 98 10.29 -4.39 5.55
C ASP A 98 8.76 -4.26 5.56
N SER A 99 8.23 -3.03 5.51
CA SER A 99 6.79 -2.75 5.40
C SER A 99 6.35 -2.82 3.92
N LEU A 100 5.06 -3.05 3.67
CA LEU A 100 4.50 -3.06 2.31
C LEU A 100 4.77 -1.73 1.59
N PHE A 101 4.62 -0.61 2.28
CA PHE A 101 5.12 0.71 1.86
C PHE A 101 6.26 1.15 2.77
N ALA A 102 7.44 1.32 2.20
CA ALA A 102 8.61 1.87 2.88
C ALA A 102 8.71 3.36 2.54
N ALA A 103 8.39 4.23 3.51
CA ALA A 103 8.42 5.68 3.33
C ALA A 103 9.87 6.14 3.16
N ALA A 104 10.10 6.92 2.10
CA ALA A 104 11.36 7.59 1.85
C ALA A 104 11.32 9.05 2.32
N GLU A 105 10.17 9.72 2.13
CA GLU A 105 10.00 11.13 2.42
C GLU A 105 8.53 11.44 2.74
N VAL A 106 8.32 12.35 3.70
CA VAL A 106 7.02 12.99 3.97
C VAL A 106 7.28 14.48 4.10
N GLU A 107 6.73 15.25 3.17
CA GLU A 107 6.89 16.70 3.10
C GLU A 107 5.58 17.38 3.49
N TYR A 108 5.65 18.32 4.44
CA TYR A 108 4.52 19.12 4.89
C TYR A 108 4.67 20.54 4.34
N GLY A 109 3.76 20.91 3.44
CA GLY A 109 3.59 22.28 2.97
C GLY A 109 2.52 23.03 3.76
N PRO A 110 2.29 24.32 3.44
CA PRO A 110 1.28 25.15 4.12
C PRO A 110 -0.15 24.59 4.02
N ASP A 111 -0.52 24.07 2.84
CA ASP A 111 -1.87 23.56 2.52
C ASP A 111 -1.82 22.21 1.80
N SER A 112 -0.74 21.43 1.99
CA SER A 112 -0.54 20.17 1.29
C SER A 112 0.42 19.25 2.00
N VAL A 113 0.25 17.94 1.82
CA VAL A 113 1.20 16.92 2.26
C VAL A 113 1.60 16.05 1.09
N ARG A 114 2.89 15.77 0.96
CA ARG A 114 3.42 14.83 -0.05
C ARG A 114 4.10 13.66 0.63
N ILE A 115 3.67 12.45 0.32
CA ILE A 115 4.22 11.20 0.85
C ILE A 115 4.86 10.45 -0.31
N GLN A 116 6.12 10.03 -0.16
CA GLN A 116 6.82 9.26 -1.18
C GLN A 116 7.55 8.06 -0.59
N GLY A 117 7.52 6.94 -1.31
CA GLY A 117 8.15 5.71 -0.84
C GLY A 117 8.21 4.61 -1.89
N ARG A 118 8.67 3.45 -1.44
CA ARG A 118 8.81 2.24 -2.25
C ARG A 118 7.83 1.17 -1.80
N LEU A 119 7.38 0.35 -2.74
CA LEU A 119 6.48 -0.76 -2.46
C LEU A 119 7.25 -2.09 -2.51
N ALA A 120 6.96 -2.96 -1.55
CA ALA A 120 7.41 -4.34 -1.56
C ALA A 120 6.46 -5.18 -2.44
N VAL A 121 6.88 -5.47 -3.68
CA VAL A 121 6.04 -6.14 -4.69
C VAL A 121 5.49 -7.48 -4.19
N GLU A 122 6.32 -8.29 -3.55
CA GLU A 122 5.95 -9.61 -3.02
C GLU A 122 4.80 -9.51 -1.99
N LEU A 123 4.88 -8.55 -1.05
CA LEU A 123 3.84 -8.35 -0.03
C LEU A 123 2.55 -7.79 -0.63
N MET A 124 2.65 -7.06 -1.74
CA MET A 124 1.48 -6.54 -2.45
C MET A 124 0.71 -7.67 -3.15
N GLU A 125 1.42 -8.57 -3.82
CA GLU A 125 0.83 -9.73 -4.49
C GLU A 125 0.11 -10.64 -3.48
N GLU A 126 0.73 -10.94 -2.33
CA GLU A 126 0.09 -11.69 -1.23
C GLU A 126 -1.21 -11.03 -0.75
N LYS A 127 -1.24 -9.69 -0.63
CA LYS A 127 -2.43 -8.93 -0.21
C LYS A 127 -3.56 -9.03 -1.24
N ILE A 128 -3.24 -8.99 -2.52
CA ILE A 128 -4.24 -9.09 -3.60
C ILE A 128 -4.77 -10.53 -3.71
N GLU A 129 -3.90 -11.54 -3.66
CA GLU A 129 -4.30 -12.96 -3.69
C GLU A 129 -5.20 -13.35 -2.51
N ALA A 130 -4.94 -12.78 -1.33
CA ALA A 130 -5.80 -12.97 -0.17
C ALA A 130 -7.22 -12.45 -0.40
N CYS A 131 -7.38 -11.37 -1.17
CA CYS A 131 -8.69 -10.78 -1.47
C CYS A 131 -9.41 -11.50 -2.62
N SER A 132 -8.70 -11.91 -3.68
CA SER A 132 -9.31 -12.56 -4.86
C SER A 132 -9.85 -13.97 -4.58
N ASN A 133 -9.39 -14.64 -3.52
CA ASN A 133 -9.91 -15.96 -3.09
C ASN A 133 -10.97 -15.91 -1.98
N CYS A 134 -11.39 -14.73 -1.50
CA CYS A 134 -12.35 -14.62 -0.40
C CYS A 134 -13.80 -14.49 -0.89
N LYS A 135 -14.57 -15.59 -0.87
CA LYS A 135 -16.05 -15.55 -1.01
C LYS A 135 -16.80 -15.09 0.25
N ALA A 136 -16.13 -14.85 1.37
CA ALA A 136 -16.68 -14.26 2.59
C ALA A 136 -15.55 -14.13 3.61
N CYS A 137 -15.25 -12.94 4.14
CA CYS A 137 -14.74 -12.87 5.51
C CYS A 137 -14.99 -11.52 6.20
N ASN A 138 -15.54 -11.64 7.40
CA ASN A 138 -15.75 -10.61 8.40
C ASN A 138 -14.40 -10.04 8.89
N VAL A 139 -14.46 -8.76 9.25
CA VAL A 139 -13.40 -7.83 9.73
C VAL A 139 -12.52 -8.28 10.92
N ASP A 140 -12.65 -9.49 11.45
CA ASP A 140 -11.98 -9.90 12.70
C ASP A 140 -10.64 -10.64 12.54
N ASP A 141 -10.22 -11.04 11.33
CA ASP A 141 -9.07 -11.95 11.17
C ASP A 141 -7.72 -11.28 10.86
N PHE A 142 -7.69 -10.03 10.35
CA PHE A 142 -6.43 -9.32 10.09
C PHE A 142 -5.66 -8.99 11.38
N ALA A 143 -6.36 -8.68 12.48
CA ALA A 143 -5.74 -8.45 13.78
C ALA A 143 -5.06 -9.72 14.35
N LYS A 144 -5.62 -10.90 14.08
CA LYS A 144 -5.10 -12.18 14.59
C LYS A 144 -3.86 -12.66 13.82
N GLN A 145 -3.79 -12.44 12.51
CA GLN A 145 -2.60 -12.78 11.72
C GLN A 145 -1.39 -11.90 12.09
N LYS A 146 -1.59 -10.59 12.32
CA LYS A 146 -0.54 -9.68 12.82
C LYS A 146 0.00 -10.06 14.20
N ALA A 147 -0.86 -10.55 15.10
CA ALA A 147 -0.44 -11.00 16.44
C ALA A 147 0.48 -12.24 16.37
N LYS A 148 0.21 -13.17 15.44
CA LYS A 148 0.98 -14.41 15.28
C LYS A 148 2.38 -14.15 14.69
N GLN A 149 2.51 -13.24 13.71
CA GLN A 149 3.82 -12.83 13.17
C GLN A 149 4.66 -12.05 14.21
N ARG A 150 4.05 -11.20 15.04
CA ARG A 150 4.76 -10.49 16.13
C ARG A 150 5.24 -11.43 17.24
N MET A 151 4.49 -12.50 17.56
CA MET A 151 4.94 -13.51 18.53
C MET A 151 6.13 -14.33 18.01
N MET A 152 6.15 -14.69 16.73
CA MET A 152 7.21 -15.52 16.15
C MET A 152 8.56 -14.79 16.07
N LYS A 153 8.58 -13.48 15.80
CA LYS A 153 9.80 -12.64 15.82
C LYS A 153 10.36 -12.40 17.23
N ARG A 154 9.53 -12.47 18.28
CA ARG A 154 9.98 -12.29 19.68
C ARG A 154 10.71 -13.53 20.24
N THR A 155 10.33 -14.72 19.81
CA THR A 155 10.96 -15.97 20.26
C THR A 155 12.40 -16.11 19.77
N ILE A 156 12.72 -15.60 18.57
CA ILE A 156 14.07 -15.70 17.97
C ILE A 156 15.08 -14.76 18.66
N ARG A 157 14.66 -13.59 19.18
CA ARG A 157 15.57 -12.66 19.87
C ARG A 157 16.01 -13.11 21.27
N LYS A 158 15.29 -14.03 21.92
CA LYS A 158 15.67 -14.53 23.25
C LYS A 158 16.79 -15.59 23.23
N SER A 159 17.14 -16.10 22.05
CA SER A 159 18.14 -17.18 21.90
C SER A 159 19.58 -16.67 21.70
N PHE A 160 19.78 -15.36 21.56
CA PHE A 160 21.08 -14.71 21.37
C PHE A 160 21.29 -13.63 22.45
N ALA A 161 21.43 -14.06 23.70
CA ALA A 161 22.04 -13.23 24.74
C ALA A 161 23.46 -13.79 24.99
N PRO A 162 24.53 -13.01 24.81
CA PRO A 162 25.87 -13.46 25.16
C PRO A 162 25.99 -13.51 26.69
N SER A 163 26.35 -14.68 27.20
CA SER A 163 26.77 -14.89 28.59
C SER A 163 28.01 -14.04 28.87
N GLU A 164 28.00 -13.30 29.98
CA GLU A 164 29.16 -12.56 30.52
C GLU A 164 30.33 -13.48 30.89
#